data_AF-A0A6Q2YDG6-F1
#
_entry.id   AF-A0A6Q2YDG6-F1
#
_cell.length_a   1.000
_cell.length_b   1.000
_cell.length_c   1.000
_cell.angle_alpha   90.00
_cell.angle_beta   90.00
_cell.angle_gamma   90.00
#
_symmetry.space_group_name_H-M   'P 1'
#
loop_
_entity.id
_entity.type
_entity.pdbx_description
1 polymer ?
#
loop_
_entity_poly.entity_id
_entity_poly.type
_entity_poly.pdbx_seq_one_letter_code
_entity_poly.pdbx_strand_id
1 'polypeptide(L)'
;MFIPEADIDPTGVFKYVLIRVHSKEEGDDSSVDIVRGYAWAEYHADIYDKVAEELEKGGQLDCECIGGGRIKHDCQSKKIHVYGYSMGFGKANHAVSTEKLKVRYPTYEVTWADEGY
;
A
#
# COMPACT_ATOMS: atom_id res chain seq x y z
N MET A 1 -12.55 -13.91 2.74
CA MET A 1 -11.77 -13.43 1.57
C MET A 1 -10.38 -13.11 2.07
N PHE A 2 -9.31 -13.64 1.46
CA PHE A 2 -7.94 -13.33 1.90
C PHE A 2 -7.45 -12.11 1.12
N ILE A 3 -7.19 -11.01 1.82
CA ILE A 3 -6.65 -9.78 1.22
C ILE A 3 -5.13 -9.80 1.40
N PRO A 4 -4.34 -9.78 0.30
CA PRO A 4 -2.89 -9.69 0.43
C PRO A 4 -2.45 -8.41 1.14
N GLU A 5 -1.59 -8.55 2.14
CA GLU A 5 -1.02 -7.42 2.90
C GLU A 5 -0.23 -6.45 2.01
N ALA A 6 0.38 -6.94 0.92
CA ALA A 6 1.04 -6.11 -0.07
C ALA A 6 0.84 -6.69 -1.47
N ASP A 7 0.50 -5.82 -2.41
CA ASP A 7 0.47 -6.10 -3.84
C ASP A 7 1.06 -4.89 -4.59
N ILE A 8 2.23 -5.08 -5.19
CA ILE A 8 3.00 -4.03 -5.84
C ILE A 8 3.62 -4.54 -7.16
N ASP A 9 3.87 -3.62 -8.08
CA ASP A 9 4.56 -3.96 -9.33
C ASP A 9 5.96 -4.53 -9.06
N PRO A 10 6.44 -5.49 -9.88
CA PRO A 10 7.61 -6.31 -9.57
C PRO A 10 8.94 -5.56 -9.71
N THR A 11 8.96 -4.37 -10.33
CA THR A 11 10.17 -3.55 -10.48
C THR A 11 9.80 -2.13 -10.86
N GLY A 12 10.72 -1.19 -10.66
CA GLY A 12 10.60 0.21 -11.07
C GLY A 12 10.42 1.19 -9.91
N VAL A 13 10.03 2.42 -10.25
CA VAL A 13 9.70 3.48 -9.29
C VAL A 13 8.27 3.91 -9.55
N PHE A 14 7.41 3.81 -8.54
CA PHE A 14 5.98 4.07 -8.69
C PHE A 14 5.36 4.61 -7.40
N LYS A 15 4.17 5.19 -7.53
CA LYS A 15 3.39 5.67 -6.39
C LYS A 15 2.79 4.49 -5.64
N TYR A 16 2.60 4.65 -4.33
CA TYR A 16 1.91 3.66 -3.50
C TYR A 16 1.01 4.35 -2.47
N VAL A 17 -0.04 3.67 -2.08
CA VAL A 17 -0.93 4.05 -0.97
C VAL A 17 -0.94 2.98 0.11
N LEU A 18 -1.09 3.43 1.36
CA LEU A 18 -1.39 2.58 2.50
C LEU A 18 -2.90 2.72 2.78
N ILE A 19 -3.62 1.61 2.71
CA ILE A 19 -5.07 1.58 2.86
C ILE A 19 -5.40 0.77 4.11
N ARG A 20 -6.25 1.30 4.98
CA ARG A 20 -6.88 0.55 6.05
C ARG A 20 -8.20 -0.01 5.55
N VAL A 21 -8.36 -1.32 5.66
CA VAL A 21 -9.58 -2.03 5.30
C VAL A 21 -10.30 -2.44 6.57
N HIS A 22 -11.52 -1.97 6.75
CA HIS A 22 -12.39 -2.29 7.88
C HIS A 22 -13.45 -3.32 7.49
N SER A 23 -13.80 -4.20 8.43
CA SER A 23 -15.02 -5.00 8.34
C SER A 23 -16.25 -4.13 8.56
N LYS A 24 -17.32 -4.36 7.79
CA LYS A 24 -18.66 -3.79 8.01
C LYS A 24 -19.62 -4.80 8.64
N GLU A 25 -19.13 -5.97 9.03
CA GLU A 25 -19.97 -6.96 9.72
C GLU A 25 -20.34 -6.45 11.12
N GLU A 26 -21.62 -6.57 11.50
CA GLU A 26 -22.09 -6.08 12.80
C GLU A 26 -21.32 -6.74 13.95
N GLY A 27 -20.69 -5.91 14.79
CA GLY A 27 -19.92 -6.37 15.95
C GLY A 27 -18.47 -6.78 15.65
N ASP A 28 -17.99 -6.56 14.42
CA ASP A 28 -16.59 -6.76 14.03
C ASP A 28 -15.87 -5.43 13.79
N ASP A 29 -15.04 -5.01 14.76
CA ASP A 29 -14.20 -3.81 14.67
C ASP A 29 -12.82 -4.11 14.08
N SER A 30 -12.63 -5.27 13.45
CA SER A 30 -11.35 -5.64 12.87
C SER A 30 -10.99 -4.75 11.67
N SER A 31 -9.70 -4.46 11.55
CA SER A 31 -9.14 -3.77 10.41
C SER A 31 -7.75 -4.31 10.07
N VAL A 32 -7.38 -4.19 8.80
CA VAL A 32 -6.06 -4.57 8.31
C VAL A 32 -5.52 -3.48 7.40
N ASP A 33 -4.25 -3.15 7.58
CA ASP A 33 -3.53 -2.24 6.71
C ASP A 33 -2.91 -3.01 5.53
N ILE A 34 -3.11 -2.51 4.31
CA ILE A 34 -2.62 -3.11 3.06
C ILE A 34 -1.83 -2.08 2.23
N VAL A 35 -0.80 -2.57 1.54
CA VAL A 35 0.06 -1.77 0.65
C VAL A 35 -0.30 -2.05 -0.80
N ARG A 36 -0.54 -0.99 -1.57
CA ARG A 36 -0.84 -1.06 -3.01
C ARG A 36 0.00 -0.05 -3.77
N GLY A 37 0.68 -0.48 -4.83
CA GLY A 37 1.61 0.38 -5.56
C GLY A 37 1.89 -0.11 -6.98
N TYR A 38 1.61 0.73 -7.97
CA TYR A 38 1.65 0.31 -9.37
C TYR A 38 2.15 1.43 -10.29
N ALA A 39 2.90 1.05 -11.32
CA ALA A 39 3.48 1.94 -12.32
C ALA A 39 2.44 2.51 -13.30
N TRP A 40 1.28 1.87 -13.45
CA TRP A 40 0.19 2.38 -14.30
C TRP A 40 -0.48 3.63 -13.71
N ALA A 41 -0.39 3.83 -12.39
CA ALA A 41 -1.10 4.90 -11.70
C ALA A 41 -0.33 6.22 -11.79
N GLU A 42 -0.95 7.22 -12.39
CA GLU A 42 -0.39 8.56 -12.48
C GLU A 42 -0.48 9.27 -11.12
N TYR A 43 -1.54 9.00 -10.35
CA TYR A 43 -1.80 9.57 -9.04
C TYR A 43 -2.05 8.50 -7.97
N HIS A 44 -1.86 8.89 -6.71
CA HIS A 44 -2.20 8.04 -5.57
C HIS A 44 -3.70 7.71 -5.51
N ALA A 45 -4.54 8.67 -5.92
CA ALA A 45 -5.99 8.51 -5.97
C ALA A 45 -6.40 7.39 -6.92
N ASP A 46 -5.77 7.29 -8.09
CA ASP A 46 -6.07 6.22 -9.05
C ASP A 46 -5.93 4.82 -8.43
N ILE A 47 -4.88 4.62 -7.62
CA ILE A 47 -4.63 3.35 -6.91
C ILE A 47 -5.72 3.11 -5.87
N TYR A 48 -6.01 4.13 -5.05
CA TYR A 48 -7.01 4.02 -3.99
C TYR A 48 -8.40 3.75 -4.56
N ASP A 49 -8.86 4.54 -5.52
CA ASP A 49 -10.20 4.42 -6.12
C ASP A 49 -10.41 3.02 -6.69
N LYS A 50 -9.43 2.51 -7.45
CA LYS A 50 -9.50 1.16 -8.02
C LYS A 50 -9.56 0.07 -6.94
N VAL A 51 -8.69 0.15 -5.92
CA VAL A 51 -8.62 -0.88 -4.87
C VAL A 51 -9.86 -0.83 -3.98
N ALA A 52 -10.33 0.36 -3.61
CA ALA A 52 -11.54 0.55 -2.84
C ALA A 52 -12.76 0.03 -3.61
N GLU A 53 -12.90 0.37 -4.90
CA GLU A 53 -13.98 -0.17 -5.74
C GLU A 53 -13.99 -1.71 -5.75
N GLU A 54 -12.83 -2.34 -5.91
CA GLU A 54 -12.71 -3.80 -5.95
C GLU A 54 -13.06 -4.46 -4.59
N LEU A 55 -12.59 -3.90 -3.48
CA LEU A 55 -12.79 -4.47 -2.15
C LEU A 55 -14.19 -4.19 -1.58
N GLU A 56 -14.74 -3.00 -1.82
CA GLU A 56 -16.05 -2.59 -1.30
C GLU A 56 -17.21 -3.10 -2.13
N LYS A 57 -16.96 -3.66 -3.33
CA LYS A 57 -17.99 -4.19 -4.24
C LYS A 57 -18.98 -5.16 -3.57
N GLY A 58 -18.53 -5.91 -2.58
CA GLY A 58 -19.38 -6.85 -1.84
C GLY A 58 -20.27 -6.19 -0.78
N GLY A 59 -19.93 -4.98 -0.33
CA GLY A 59 -20.62 -4.24 0.73
C GLY A 59 -20.19 -4.60 2.16
N GLN A 60 -19.32 -5.60 2.35
CA GLN A 60 -18.85 -6.03 3.68
C GLN A 60 -17.59 -5.32 4.15
N LEU A 61 -16.96 -4.50 3.31
CA LEU A 61 -15.70 -3.83 3.62
C LEU A 61 -15.83 -2.31 3.44
N ASP A 62 -15.01 -1.58 4.19
CA ASP A 62 -14.75 -0.14 4.02
C ASP A 62 -13.25 0.07 3.82
N CYS A 63 -12.85 0.95 2.91
CA CYS A 63 -11.46 1.29 2.67
C CYS A 63 -11.19 2.76 3.01
N GLU A 64 -10.19 3.01 3.86
CA GLU A 64 -9.67 4.33 4.18
C GLU A 64 -8.24 4.47 3.66
N CYS A 65 -7.95 5.47 2.82
CA CYS A 65 -6.57 5.78 2.44
C CYS A 65 -5.87 6.56 3.56
N ILE A 66 -4.99 5.90 4.31
CA ILE A 66 -4.26 6.48 5.46
C ILE A 66 -2.88 7.06 5.08
N GLY A 67 -2.72 7.41 3.80
CA GLY A 67 -1.56 8.12 3.25
C GLY A 67 -0.92 7.41 2.07
N GLY A 68 0.14 8.00 1.52
CA GLY A 68 0.92 7.36 0.46
C GLY A 68 2.36 7.84 0.39
N GLY A 69 3.03 7.44 -0.68
CA GLY A 69 4.41 7.79 -1.00
C GLY A 69 4.85 7.18 -2.32
N ARG A 70 6.13 6.83 -2.43
CA ARG A 70 6.71 6.11 -3.55
C ARG A 70 7.42 4.86 -3.09
N ILE A 71 7.47 3.89 -3.99
CA ILE A 71 8.25 2.67 -3.85
C ILE A 71 9.26 2.63 -4.99
N LYS A 72 10.51 2.36 -4.64
CA LYS A 72 11.53 1.89 -5.59
C LYS A 72 11.72 0.39 -5.35
N HIS A 73 11.33 -0.42 -6.33
CA HIS A 73 11.45 -1.86 -6.29
C HIS A 73 12.50 -2.30 -7.33
N ASP A 74 13.56 -2.95 -6.86
CA ASP A 74 14.55 -3.60 -7.70
C ASP A 74 14.54 -5.11 -7.39
N CYS A 75 13.89 -5.88 -8.27
CA CYS A 75 13.80 -7.32 -8.12
C CYS A 75 15.12 -8.05 -8.37
N GLN A 76 16.06 -7.48 -9.13
CA GLN A 76 17.36 -8.11 -9.40
C GLN A 76 18.24 -8.08 -8.16
N SER A 77 18.30 -6.94 -7.48
CA SER A 77 19.06 -6.79 -6.22
C SER A 77 18.27 -7.19 -4.97
N LYS A 78 16.99 -7.57 -5.13
CA LYS A 78 16.03 -7.86 -4.06
C LYS A 78 15.91 -6.72 -3.04
N LYS A 79 15.77 -5.49 -3.54
CA LYS A 79 15.67 -4.29 -2.71
C LYS A 79 14.35 -3.58 -2.94
N ILE A 80 13.70 -3.19 -1.84
CA ILE A 80 12.53 -2.32 -1.86
C ILE A 80 12.81 -1.14 -0.93
N HIS A 81 12.62 0.08 -1.44
CA HIS A 81 12.77 1.31 -0.67
C HIS A 81 11.48 2.13 -0.74
N VAL A 82 10.92 2.46 0.43
CA VAL A 82 9.67 3.22 0.60
C VAL A 82 9.98 4.63 1.09
N TYR A 83 9.46 5.66 0.44
CA TYR A 83 9.80 7.05 0.76
C TYR A 83 8.77 8.06 0.25
N GLY A 84 8.95 9.34 0.57
CA GLY A 84 8.14 10.45 0.06
C GLY A 84 6.70 10.46 0.56
N TYR A 85 5.81 11.15 -0.14
CA TYR A 85 4.44 11.37 0.35
C TYR A 85 3.42 11.45 -0.80
N SER A 86 2.14 11.29 -0.47
CA SER A 86 1.03 11.62 -1.37
C SER A 86 0.65 13.09 -1.22
N MET A 87 0.52 13.80 -2.34
CA MET A 87 0.03 15.18 -2.34
C MET A 87 -1.42 15.28 -1.86
N GLY A 88 -2.25 14.27 -2.15
CA GLY A 88 -3.68 14.25 -1.80
C GLY A 88 -3.97 13.63 -0.43
N PHE A 89 -3.20 12.63 -0.02
CA PHE A 89 -3.46 11.85 1.20
C PHE A 89 -2.41 12.06 2.30
N GLY A 90 -1.40 12.88 2.05
CA GLY A 90 -0.27 13.05 2.95
C GLY A 90 0.68 11.85 2.98
N LYS A 91 1.59 11.86 3.95
CA LYS A 91 2.61 10.85 4.14
C LYS A 91 2.05 9.64 4.88
N ALA A 92 2.15 8.45 4.29
CA ALA A 92 1.83 7.20 5.00
C ALA A 92 2.84 6.90 6.11
N ASN A 93 2.45 6.06 7.07
CA ASN A 93 3.44 5.43 7.95
C ASN A 93 4.26 4.40 7.16
N HIS A 94 5.44 4.79 6.68
CA HIS A 94 6.29 3.93 5.87
C HIS A 94 6.82 2.71 6.65
N ALA A 95 6.99 2.82 7.97
CA ALA A 95 7.39 1.67 8.78
C ALA A 95 6.35 0.54 8.68
N VAL A 96 5.06 0.86 8.85
CA VAL A 96 3.95 -0.10 8.66
C VAL A 96 3.99 -0.67 7.24
N SER A 97 4.17 0.18 6.23
CA SER A 97 4.24 -0.26 4.84
C SER A 97 5.39 -1.26 4.61
N THR A 98 6.55 -1.04 5.22
CA THR A 98 7.68 -1.99 5.12
C THR A 98 7.44 -3.30 5.85
N GLU A 99 6.68 -3.33 6.94
CA GLU A 99 6.31 -4.58 7.62
C GLU A 99 5.46 -5.47 6.71
N LYS A 100 4.44 -4.88 6.06
CA LYS A 100 3.58 -5.58 5.09
C LYS A 100 4.39 -6.10 3.89
N LEU A 101 5.32 -5.29 3.39
CA LEU A 101 6.22 -5.69 2.31
C LEU A 101 7.18 -6.81 2.73
N LYS A 102 7.69 -6.82 3.96
CA LYS A 102 8.56 -7.90 4.48
C LYS A 102 7.82 -9.23 4.59
N VAL A 103 6.53 -9.22 4.94
CA VAL A 103 5.69 -10.43 4.93
C VAL A 103 5.59 -11.00 3.51
N ARG A 104 5.39 -10.14 2.50
CA ARG A 104 5.27 -10.56 1.10
C ARG A 104 6.60 -10.92 0.45
N TYR A 105 7.68 -10.23 0.82
CA TYR A 105 9.03 -10.34 0.26
C TYR A 105 10.07 -10.67 1.34
N PRO A 106 9.99 -11.85 1.98
CA PRO A 106 10.82 -12.17 3.16
C PRO A 106 12.32 -12.29 2.88
N THR A 107 12.71 -12.39 1.61
CA THR A 107 14.12 -12.47 1.19
C THR A 107 14.67 -11.14 0.68
N TYR A 108 13.87 -10.08 0.71
CA TYR A 108 14.27 -8.75 0.23
C TYR A 108 14.81 -7.91 1.37
N GLU A 109 15.75 -7.03 1.03
CA GLU A 109 16.09 -5.89 1.87
C GLU A 109 15.01 -4.81 1.67
N VAL A 110 14.18 -4.59 2.71
CA VAL A 110 13.09 -3.61 2.69
C VAL A 110 13.41 -2.47 3.65
N THR A 111 13.54 -1.26 3.13
CA THR A 111 13.91 -0.05 3.88
C THR A 111 12.91 1.08 3.66
N TRP A 112 12.94 2.08 4.54
CA TRP A 112 12.16 3.30 4.35
C TRP A 112 12.92 4.55 4.82
N ALA A 113 12.48 5.71 4.33
CA ALA A 113 12.93 7.03 4.78
C ALA A 113 11.75 8.01 4.77
N ASP A 114 11.76 8.98 5.69
CA ASP A 114 10.75 10.05 5.75
C ASP A 114 11.03 11.20 4.76
N GLU A 115 12.21 11.20 4.15
CA GLU A 115 12.70 12.26 3.27
C GLU A 115 12.67 11.84 1.79
N GLY A 116 12.66 12.83 0.90
CA GLY A 116 12.68 12.64 -0.56
C GLY A 116 11.32 12.75 -1.24
N TYR A 117 11.32 13.02 -2.55
CA TYR A 117 10.13 12.95 -3.41
C TYR A 117 10.46 12.25 -4.72
#